data_AF-A0A953H0F4-F1
#
_entry.id   AF-A0A953H0F4-F1
#
_cell.length_a   1.000
_cell.length_b   1.000
_cell.length_c   1.000
_cell.angle_alpha   90.00
_cell.angle_beta   90.00
_cell.angle_gamma   90.00
#
_symmetry.space_group_name_H-M   'P 1'
#
loop_
_entity.id
_entity.type
_entity.pdbx_description
1 polymer ?
#
loop_
_entity_poly.entity_id
_entity_poly.type
_entity_poly.pdbx_seq_one_letter_code
_entity_poly.pdbx_strand_id
1 'polypeptide(L)'
;MDRPLLEWVGFIGAIVFPFFYMLRHTSSALAHLYDDLALRIVASLLCLILGLRKWWPNFLKPYYFAYSYFTIFYCLAFFLTFTMLQNQGGSASVVNTVMGAILITLLADWRNTIVLLLSGYLFSLIAFFIVEPNPELPSELVISIAGSLLVILAGTLSHFAGKRIEKEKSSALTTLAGSIAHEMRNPLGQIKYSLDSIEHTLPSPRSRGGDQPLSAP
;
A
#
# COMPACT_ATOMS: atom_id res chain seq x y z
N MET A 1 3.03 -1.71 2.12
CA MET A 1 2.11 -2.82 1.79
C MET A 1 1.10 -2.99 2.90
N ASP A 2 -0.13 -2.52 2.67
CA ASP A 2 -1.21 -2.66 3.63
C ASP A 2 -1.64 -4.12 3.73
N ARG A 3 -1.55 -4.65 4.95
CA ARG A 3 -1.81 -6.04 5.30
C ARG A 3 -3.14 -6.61 4.79
N PRO A 4 -4.29 -5.91 4.87
CA PRO A 4 -5.55 -6.45 4.37
C PRO A 4 -5.63 -6.48 2.84
N LEU A 5 -4.95 -5.55 2.14
CA LEU A 5 -5.02 -5.46 0.68
C LEU A 5 -4.32 -6.64 0.01
N LEU A 6 -3.19 -7.10 0.57
CA LEU A 6 -2.49 -8.29 0.08
C LEU A 6 -3.33 -9.57 0.18
N GLU A 7 -4.10 -9.74 1.26
CA GLU A 7 -4.95 -10.92 1.46
C GLU A 7 -6.04 -10.98 0.38
N TRP A 8 -6.71 -9.85 0.11
CA TRP A 8 -7.72 -9.76 -0.95
C TRP A 8 -7.14 -10.02 -2.34
N VAL A 9 -5.98 -9.45 -2.66
CA VAL A 9 -5.33 -9.66 -3.96
C VAL A 9 -4.91 -11.11 -4.15
N GLY A 10 -4.44 -11.78 -3.09
CA GLY A 10 -4.12 -13.21 -3.14
C GLY A 10 -5.34 -14.07 -3.47
N PHE A 11 -6.47 -13.85 -2.78
CA PHE A 11 -7.72 -14.57 -3.05
C PHE A 11 -8.26 -14.31 -4.46
N ILE A 12 -8.31 -13.03 -4.86
CA ILE A 12 -8.78 -12.66 -6.20
C ILE A 12 -7.88 -13.26 -7.27
N GLY A 13 -6.56 -13.15 -7.12
CA GLY A 13 -5.59 -13.72 -8.06
C GLY A 13 -5.73 -15.25 -8.20
N ALA A 14 -5.89 -15.95 -7.08
CA ALA A 14 -6.07 -17.41 -7.08
C ALA A 14 -7.32 -17.86 -7.86
N ILE A 15 -8.37 -17.05 -7.92
CA ILE A 15 -9.60 -17.32 -8.67
C ILE A 15 -9.48 -16.85 -10.12
N VAL A 16 -8.89 -15.66 -10.34
CA VAL A 16 -8.79 -15.03 -11.66
C VAL A 16 -7.93 -15.85 -12.62
N PHE A 17 -6.79 -16.38 -12.18
CA PHE A 17 -5.90 -17.18 -13.05
C PHE A 17 -6.57 -18.45 -13.63
N PRO A 18 -7.22 -19.33 -12.84
CA PRO A 18 -7.93 -20.49 -13.38
C PRO A 18 -9.20 -20.09 -14.14
N PHE A 19 -9.91 -19.04 -13.73
CA PHE A 19 -11.08 -18.55 -14.46
C PHE A 19 -10.71 -18.04 -15.87
N PHE A 20 -9.62 -17.28 -15.98
CA PHE A 20 -9.09 -16.84 -17.29
C PHE A 20 -8.62 -18.00 -18.16
N TYR A 21 -8.19 -19.12 -17.56
CA TYR A 21 -7.87 -20.34 -18.31
C TYR A 21 -9.14 -21.01 -18.84
N MET A 22 -10.17 -21.17 -18.02
CA MET A 22 -11.47 -21.72 -18.46
C MET A 22 -12.14 -20.86 -19.56
N LEU A 23 -12.10 -19.53 -19.43
CA LEU A 23 -12.66 -18.62 -20.42
C LEU A 23 -11.94 -18.74 -21.77
N ARG A 24 -10.61 -18.92 -21.71
CA ARG A 24 -9.77 -19.15 -22.90
C ARG A 24 -10.06 -20.49 -23.55
N HIS A 25 -10.25 -21.55 -22.75
CA HIS A 25 -10.52 -22.90 -23.25
C HIS A 25 -11.92 -23.03 -23.89
N THR A 26 -12.89 -22.21 -23.45
CA THR A 26 -14.24 -22.16 -24.05
C THR A 26 -14.28 -21.34 -25.35
N SER A 27 -13.30 -20.45 -25.57
CA SER A 27 -13.23 -19.58 -26.73
C SER A 27 -12.37 -20.21 -27.83
N SER A 28 -12.99 -20.90 -28.77
CA SER A 28 -12.34 -21.56 -29.93
C SER A 28 -11.51 -20.61 -30.83
N ALA A 29 -11.65 -19.29 -30.67
CA ALA A 29 -10.87 -18.27 -31.38
C ALA A 29 -9.45 -18.06 -30.82
N LEU A 30 -9.10 -18.62 -29.65
CA LEU A 30 -7.81 -18.40 -28.96
C LEU A 30 -6.93 -19.66 -28.87
N ALA A 31 -7.26 -20.73 -29.61
CA ALA A 31 -6.63 -22.04 -29.51
C ALA A 31 -5.15 -22.09 -29.95
N HIS A 32 -4.63 -21.02 -30.56
CA HIS A 32 -3.25 -20.93 -31.07
C HIS A 32 -2.29 -20.18 -30.13
N LEU A 33 -2.69 -19.92 -28.88
CA LEU A 33 -1.80 -19.29 -27.89
C LEU A 33 -1.00 -20.33 -27.11
N TYR A 34 0.18 -19.94 -26.68
CA TYR A 34 1.12 -20.74 -25.89
C TYR A 34 0.45 -21.36 -24.65
N ASP A 35 0.77 -22.63 -24.37
CA ASP A 35 0.17 -23.36 -23.25
C ASP A 35 0.80 -22.94 -21.91
N ASP A 36 0.32 -21.83 -21.36
CA ASP A 36 0.74 -21.29 -20.07
C ASP A 36 0.23 -22.11 -18.86
N LEU A 37 -0.40 -23.27 -19.04
CA LEU A 37 -1.11 -23.97 -17.96
C LEU A 37 -0.21 -24.25 -16.74
N ALA A 38 1.00 -24.74 -16.97
CA ALA A 38 1.95 -25.00 -15.89
C ALA A 38 2.33 -23.73 -15.11
N LEU A 39 2.63 -22.64 -15.83
CA LEU A 39 2.98 -21.35 -15.24
C LEU A 39 1.80 -20.75 -14.45
N ARG A 40 0.57 -20.94 -14.94
CA ARG A 40 -0.67 -20.50 -14.29
C ARG A 40 -1.00 -21.28 -13.03
N ILE A 41 -0.77 -22.59 -13.00
CA ILE A 41 -0.95 -23.41 -11.80
C ILE A 41 0.05 -22.96 -10.72
N VAL A 42 1.29 -22.69 -11.09
CA VAL A 42 2.28 -22.12 -10.16
C VAL A 42 1.82 -20.75 -9.66
N ALA A 43 1.36 -19.86 -10.54
CA ALA A 43 0.87 -18.53 -10.17
C ALA A 43 -0.36 -18.60 -9.24
N SER A 44 -1.33 -19.46 -9.53
CA SER A 44 -2.54 -19.61 -8.71
C SER A 44 -2.23 -20.19 -7.34
N LEU A 45 -1.32 -21.17 -7.26
CA LEU A 45 -0.86 -21.73 -6.00
C LEU A 45 -0.11 -20.69 -5.16
N LEU A 46 0.78 -19.91 -5.79
CA LEU A 46 1.50 -18.84 -5.11
C LEU A 46 0.54 -17.78 -4.55
N CYS A 47 -0.47 -17.35 -5.33
CA CYS A 47 -1.52 -16.44 -4.90
C CYS A 47 -2.43 -17.02 -3.80
N LEU A 48 -2.73 -18.32 -3.85
CA LEU A 48 -3.53 -18.98 -2.82
C LEU A 48 -2.79 -19.00 -1.49
N ILE A 49 -1.51 -19.38 -1.50
CA ILE A 49 -0.66 -19.34 -0.30
C ILE A 49 -0.52 -17.90 0.24
N LEU A 50 -0.49 -16.89 -0.63
CA LEU A 50 -0.51 -15.49 -0.24
C LEU A 50 -1.82 -15.11 0.48
N GLY A 51 -2.97 -15.58 -0.03
CA GLY A 51 -4.29 -15.36 0.59
C GLY A 51 -4.47 -16.10 1.92
N LEU A 52 -3.82 -17.25 2.09
CA LEU A 52 -3.91 -18.10 3.30
C LEU A 52 -3.06 -17.59 4.48
N ARG A 53 -2.70 -16.30 4.50
CA ARG A 53 -1.86 -15.69 5.55
C ARG A 53 -2.32 -15.97 6.98
N LYS A 54 -3.62 -16.05 7.24
CA LYS A 54 -4.17 -16.33 8.59
C LYS A 54 -3.71 -17.70 9.14
N TRP A 55 -3.35 -18.63 8.27
CA TRP A 55 -2.94 -19.99 8.60
C TRP A 55 -1.41 -20.19 8.60
N TRP A 56 -0.63 -19.10 8.45
CA TRP A 56 0.82 -19.23 8.42
C TRP A 56 1.43 -19.56 9.79
N PRO A 57 2.31 -20.57 9.86
CA PRO A 57 2.97 -20.97 11.10
C PRO A 57 3.88 -19.86 11.62
N ASN A 58 4.01 -19.76 12.95
CA ASN A 58 4.74 -18.67 13.62
C ASN A 58 6.20 -18.54 13.17
N PHE A 59 6.83 -19.64 12.75
CA PHE A 59 8.22 -19.67 12.26
C PHE A 59 8.38 -19.03 10.86
N LEU A 60 7.36 -19.08 9.99
CA LEU A 60 7.44 -18.51 8.64
C LEU A 60 7.02 -17.03 8.56
N LYS A 61 6.36 -16.48 9.59
CA LYS A 61 5.95 -15.06 9.64
C LYS A 61 7.01 -14.04 9.18
N PRO A 62 8.30 -14.12 9.56
CA PRO A 62 9.31 -13.17 9.07
C PRO A 62 9.55 -13.25 7.56
N TYR A 63 9.38 -14.44 6.95
CA TYR A 63 9.54 -14.65 5.50
C TYR A 63 8.33 -14.18 4.67
N TYR A 64 7.25 -13.70 5.32
CA TYR A 64 6.00 -13.35 4.63
C TYR A 64 6.16 -12.22 3.65
N PHE A 65 6.91 -11.20 4.05
CA PHE A 65 7.15 -10.03 3.21
C PHE A 65 7.99 -10.41 1.97
N ALA A 66 9.02 -11.24 2.14
CA ALA A 66 9.83 -11.73 1.03
C ALA A 66 9.00 -12.61 0.08
N TYR A 67 8.20 -13.52 0.63
CA TYR A 67 7.31 -14.38 -0.15
C TYR A 67 6.26 -13.58 -0.93
N SER A 68 5.65 -12.58 -0.29
CA SER A 68 4.67 -11.69 -0.92
C SER A 68 5.29 -10.90 -2.07
N TYR A 69 6.49 -10.38 -1.85
CA TYR A 69 7.25 -9.67 -2.87
C TYR A 69 7.54 -10.57 -4.07
N PHE A 70 8.02 -11.79 -3.84
CA PHE A 70 8.27 -12.78 -4.88
C PHE A 70 7.00 -13.18 -5.63
N THR A 71 5.88 -13.36 -4.92
CA THR A 71 4.59 -13.71 -5.53
C THR A 71 4.10 -12.59 -6.45
N ILE A 72 4.16 -11.33 -6.02
CA ILE A 72 3.77 -10.17 -6.84
C ILE A 72 4.69 -10.06 -8.05
N PHE A 73 5.99 -10.21 -7.86
CA PHE A 73 6.98 -10.24 -8.94
C PHE A 73 6.64 -11.31 -9.98
N TYR A 74 6.49 -12.56 -9.55
CA TYR A 74 6.23 -13.68 -10.45
C TYR A 74 4.90 -13.53 -11.17
N CYS A 75 3.81 -13.25 -10.44
CA CYS A 75 2.47 -13.25 -11.00
C CYS A 75 2.15 -12.01 -11.85
N LEU A 76 2.61 -10.82 -11.46
CA LEU A 76 2.22 -9.56 -12.12
C LEU A 76 3.30 -9.01 -13.05
N ALA A 77 4.58 -9.09 -12.66
CA ALA A 77 5.64 -8.47 -13.44
C ALA A 77 6.26 -9.44 -14.46
N PHE A 78 6.49 -10.69 -14.05
CA PHE A 78 7.11 -11.69 -14.92
C PHE A 78 6.10 -12.43 -15.79
N PHE A 79 5.10 -13.08 -15.19
CA PHE A 79 4.17 -13.96 -15.90
C PHE A 79 3.37 -13.24 -17.00
N LEU A 80 2.83 -12.06 -16.71
CA LEU A 80 2.03 -11.30 -17.68
C LEU A 80 2.86 -10.86 -18.89
N THR A 81 4.08 -10.38 -18.64
CA THR A 81 5.00 -9.97 -19.71
C THR A 81 5.51 -11.18 -20.50
N PHE A 82 5.83 -12.29 -19.83
CA PHE A 82 6.35 -13.49 -20.49
C PHE A 82 5.31 -14.13 -21.41
N THR A 83 4.09 -14.32 -20.91
CA THR A 83 2.97 -14.79 -21.72
C THR A 83 2.65 -13.83 -22.86
N MET A 84 2.87 -12.52 -22.69
CA MET A 84 2.70 -11.54 -23.77
C MET A 84 3.74 -11.70 -24.88
N LEU A 85 5.02 -11.95 -24.53
CA LEU A 85 6.08 -12.24 -25.49
C LEU A 85 5.82 -13.55 -26.24
N GLN A 86 5.49 -14.62 -25.52
CA GLN A 86 5.22 -15.95 -26.10
C GLN A 86 4.03 -15.96 -27.07
N ASN A 87 3.02 -15.13 -26.82
CA ASN A 87 1.85 -15.02 -27.70
C ASN A 87 2.05 -14.06 -28.88
N GLN A 88 3.30 -13.63 -29.15
CA GLN A 88 3.65 -12.64 -30.18
C GLN A 88 2.88 -11.31 -30.02
N GLY A 89 2.50 -10.97 -28.78
CA GLY A 89 1.76 -9.75 -28.45
C GLY A 89 0.23 -9.92 -28.41
N GLY A 90 -0.47 -8.94 -28.99
CA GLY A 90 -1.93 -8.81 -28.96
C GLY A 90 -2.46 -7.84 -27.91
N SER A 91 -3.53 -7.12 -28.27
CA SER A 91 -4.10 -6.04 -27.45
C SER A 91 -4.51 -6.50 -26.05
N ALA A 92 -5.04 -7.73 -25.93
CA ALA A 92 -5.41 -8.31 -24.63
C ALA A 92 -4.19 -8.52 -23.71
N SER A 93 -3.05 -8.95 -24.28
CA SER A 93 -1.81 -9.17 -23.54
C SER A 93 -1.19 -7.85 -23.06
N VAL A 94 -1.28 -6.80 -23.88
CA VAL A 94 -0.84 -5.44 -23.49
C VAL A 94 -1.68 -4.91 -22.35
N VAL A 95 -3.02 -5.00 -22.46
CA VAL A 95 -3.94 -4.55 -21.40
C VAL A 95 -3.66 -5.29 -20.10
N ASN A 96 -3.48 -6.62 -20.14
CA ASN A 96 -3.15 -7.39 -18.96
C ASN A 96 -1.83 -6.94 -18.32
N THR A 97 -0.79 -6.72 -19.12
CA THR A 97 0.52 -6.28 -18.59
C THR A 97 0.45 -4.89 -17.96
N VAL A 98 -0.25 -3.94 -18.60
CA VAL A 98 -0.45 -2.59 -18.05
C VAL A 98 -1.32 -2.63 -16.79
N MET A 99 -2.36 -3.46 -16.76
CA MET A 99 -3.17 -3.66 -15.55
C MET A 99 -2.34 -4.27 -14.41
N GLY A 100 -1.43 -5.18 -14.74
CA GLY A 100 -0.42 -5.70 -13.81
C GLY A 100 0.44 -4.59 -13.22
N ALA A 101 0.93 -3.67 -14.06
CA ALA A 101 1.72 -2.51 -13.61
C ALA A 101 0.91 -1.57 -12.69
N ILE A 102 -0.37 -1.34 -12.98
CA ILE A 102 -1.26 -0.55 -12.11
C ILE A 102 -1.40 -1.22 -10.75
N LEU A 103 -1.68 -2.52 -10.73
CA LEU A 103 -1.78 -3.28 -9.48
C LEU A 103 -0.47 -3.24 -8.69
N ILE A 104 0.69 -3.46 -9.32
CA ILE A 104 1.99 -3.33 -8.63
C ILE A 104 2.15 -1.94 -8.01
N THR A 105 1.78 -0.89 -8.74
CA THR A 105 1.85 0.51 -8.27
C THR A 105 0.95 0.77 -7.07
N LEU A 106 -0.22 0.12 -7.00
CA LEU A 106 -1.13 0.21 -5.85
C LEU A 106 -0.65 -0.61 -4.65
N LEU A 107 0.00 -1.75 -4.89
CA LEU A 107 0.42 -2.67 -3.84
C LEU A 107 1.78 -2.28 -3.22
N ALA A 108 2.68 -1.74 -4.02
CA ALA A 108 4.08 -1.52 -3.66
C ALA A 108 4.46 -0.04 -3.64
N ASP A 109 5.44 0.31 -2.80
CA ASP A 109 6.00 1.66 -2.79
C ASP A 109 6.62 2.03 -4.13
N TRP A 110 6.65 3.31 -4.49
CA TRP A 110 7.13 3.78 -5.78
C TRP A 110 8.52 3.24 -6.19
N ARG A 111 9.45 3.08 -5.22
CA ARG A 111 10.78 2.48 -5.47
C ARG A 111 10.66 1.00 -5.83
N ASN A 112 9.82 0.30 -5.08
CA ASN A 112 9.64 -1.14 -5.18
C ASN A 112 8.88 -1.49 -6.47
N THR A 113 7.94 -0.65 -6.87
CA THR A 113 7.25 -0.72 -8.17
C THR A 113 8.22 -0.62 -9.34
N ILE A 114 9.15 0.34 -9.31
CA ILE A 114 10.18 0.48 -10.35
C ILE A 114 11.04 -0.79 -10.42
N VAL A 115 11.52 -1.27 -9.27
CA VAL A 115 12.35 -2.48 -9.21
C VAL A 115 11.59 -3.70 -9.73
N LEU A 116 10.35 -3.92 -9.28
CA LEU A 116 9.51 -5.04 -9.70
C LEU A 116 9.25 -5.03 -11.21
N LEU A 117 8.89 -3.88 -11.78
CA LEU A 117 8.61 -3.78 -13.21
C LEU A 117 9.88 -3.96 -14.04
N LEU A 118 10.96 -3.26 -13.72
CA LEU A 118 12.22 -3.39 -14.46
C LEU A 118 12.75 -4.82 -14.41
N SER A 119 12.77 -5.43 -13.22
CA SER A 119 13.18 -6.83 -13.09
C SER A 119 12.22 -7.77 -13.80
N GLY A 120 10.90 -7.53 -13.77
CA GLY A 120 9.90 -8.36 -14.43
C GLY A 120 10.10 -8.39 -15.95
N TYR A 121 10.22 -7.21 -16.58
CA TYR A 121 10.52 -7.11 -18.01
C TYR A 121 11.86 -7.74 -18.36
N LEU A 122 12.91 -7.51 -17.55
CA LEU A 122 14.23 -8.07 -17.80
C LEU A 122 14.25 -9.61 -17.73
N PHE A 123 13.70 -10.18 -16.65
CA PHE A 123 13.64 -11.64 -16.49
C PHE A 123 12.74 -12.29 -17.55
N SER A 124 11.63 -11.63 -17.91
CA SER A 124 10.76 -12.09 -19.00
C SER A 124 11.48 -12.12 -20.34
N LEU A 125 12.25 -11.08 -20.68
CA LEU A 125 13.05 -11.02 -21.90
C LEU A 125 14.11 -12.12 -21.91
N ILE A 126 14.88 -12.26 -20.82
CA ILE A 126 15.91 -13.30 -20.70
C ILE A 126 15.29 -14.68 -20.89
N ALA A 127 14.17 -14.97 -20.21
CA ALA A 127 13.47 -16.24 -20.36
C ALA A 127 12.99 -16.48 -21.80
N PHE A 128 12.49 -15.44 -22.47
CA PHE A 128 12.06 -15.52 -23.87
C PHE A 128 13.22 -15.86 -24.82
N PHE A 129 14.38 -15.21 -24.67
CA PHE A 129 15.57 -15.49 -25.49
C PHE A 129 16.15 -16.90 -25.25
N ILE A 130 15.91 -17.50 -24.09
CA ILE A 130 16.38 -18.87 -23.78
C ILE A 130 15.42 -19.91 -24.37
N VAL A 131 14.12 -19.64 -24.34
CA VAL A 131 13.09 -20.61 -24.77
C VAL A 131 12.92 -20.60 -26.28
N GLU A 132 12.96 -19.43 -26.93
CA GLU A 132 12.66 -19.29 -28.35
C GLU A 132 13.92 -19.28 -29.23
N PRO A 133 14.08 -20.22 -30.19
CA PRO A 133 15.25 -20.27 -31.07
C PRO A 133 15.35 -19.07 -32.04
N ASN A 134 14.22 -18.47 -32.43
CA ASN A 134 14.15 -17.29 -33.29
C ASN A 134 13.29 -16.21 -32.62
N PRO A 135 13.88 -15.38 -31.74
CA PRO A 135 13.13 -14.41 -30.96
C PRO A 135 12.73 -13.21 -31.83
N GLU A 136 11.45 -13.16 -32.21
CA GLU A 136 10.85 -11.97 -32.83
C GLU A 136 10.20 -11.11 -31.75
N LEU A 137 10.67 -9.86 -31.60
CA LEU A 137 10.12 -8.93 -30.61
C LEU A 137 8.85 -8.26 -31.16
N PRO A 138 7.68 -8.46 -30.55
CA PRO A 138 6.46 -7.82 -31.02
C PRO A 138 6.50 -6.31 -30.78
N SER A 139 5.98 -5.52 -31.72
CA SER A 139 5.87 -4.05 -31.57
C SER A 139 5.01 -3.64 -30.35
N GLU A 140 4.05 -4.49 -29.98
CA GLU A 140 3.21 -4.37 -28.79
C GLU A 140 4.01 -4.31 -27.48
N LEU A 141 5.25 -4.82 -27.47
CA LEU A 141 6.14 -4.74 -26.29
C LEU A 141 6.47 -3.28 -25.97
N VAL A 142 6.72 -2.46 -27.01
CA VAL A 142 7.02 -1.03 -26.85
C VAL A 142 5.82 -0.30 -26.25
N ILE A 143 4.61 -0.65 -26.70
CA ILE A 143 3.36 -0.08 -26.18
C ILE A 143 3.16 -0.47 -24.72
N SER A 144 3.40 -1.73 -24.37
CA SER A 144 3.32 -2.20 -22.98
C SER A 144 4.33 -1.51 -22.07
N ILE A 145 5.59 -1.37 -22.50
CA ILE A 145 6.63 -0.65 -21.75
C ILE A 145 6.26 0.82 -21.58
N ALA A 146 5.80 1.48 -22.64
CA ALA A 146 5.35 2.87 -22.58
C ALA A 146 4.16 3.05 -21.63
N GLY A 147 3.18 2.13 -21.67
CA GLY A 147 2.04 2.12 -20.75
C GLY A 147 2.47 1.93 -19.30
N SER A 148 3.35 0.96 -19.03
CA SER A 148 3.91 0.74 -17.69
C SER A 148 4.72 1.93 -17.19
N LEU A 149 5.47 2.62 -18.07
CA LEU A 149 6.19 3.84 -17.71
C LEU A 149 5.24 4.98 -17.33
N LEU A 150 4.16 5.16 -18.07
CA LEU A 150 3.11 6.13 -17.74
C LEU A 150 2.52 5.83 -16.35
N VAL A 151 2.23 4.56 -16.07
CA VAL A 151 1.73 4.13 -14.76
C VAL A 151 2.72 4.43 -13.64
N ILE A 152 4.03 4.22 -13.85
CA ILE A 152 5.07 4.59 -12.88
C ILE A 152 5.07 6.12 -12.64
N LEU A 153 4.99 6.91 -13.71
CA LEU A 153 4.94 8.38 -13.61
C LEU A 153 3.69 8.84 -12.86
N ALA A 154 2.53 8.26 -13.17
CA ALA A 154 1.29 8.56 -12.47
C ALA A 154 1.37 8.17 -10.99
N GLY A 155 1.85 6.96 -10.70
CA GLY A 155 2.00 6.45 -9.33
C GLY A 155 2.96 7.26 -8.47
N THR A 156 4.12 7.63 -9.04
CA THR A 156 5.09 8.50 -8.35
C THR A 156 4.49 9.87 -8.06
N LEU A 157 3.81 10.49 -9.04
CA LEU A 157 3.13 11.77 -8.87
C LEU A 157 2.04 11.72 -7.78
N SER A 158 1.17 10.70 -7.82
CA SER A 158 0.13 10.48 -6.80
C SER A 158 0.72 10.31 -5.40
N HIS A 159 1.81 9.55 -5.28
CA HIS A 159 2.50 9.36 -4.00
C HIS A 159 3.11 10.67 -3.47
N PHE A 160 3.74 11.49 -4.32
CA PHE A 160 4.25 12.80 -3.91
C PHE A 160 3.14 13.78 -3.52
N ALA A 161 2.02 13.78 -4.25
CA ALA A 161 0.85 14.59 -3.93
C ALA A 161 0.26 14.20 -2.56
N GLY A 162 0.09 12.89 -2.31
CA GLY A 162 -0.40 12.38 -1.03
C GLY A 162 0.46 12.81 0.16
N LYS A 163 1.80 12.72 0.02
CA LYS A 163 2.73 13.15 1.08
C LYS A 163 2.67 14.66 1.36
N ARG A 164 2.36 15.49 0.37
CA ARG A 164 2.18 16.94 0.58
C ARG A 164 0.91 17.21 1.38
N ILE A 165 -0.20 16.59 0.98
CA ILE A 165 -1.50 16.74 1.65
C ILE A 165 -1.41 16.30 3.12
N GLU A 166 -0.75 15.17 3.40
CA GLU A 166 -0.57 14.69 4.77
C GLU A 166 0.25 15.66 5.64
N LYS A 167 1.34 16.21 5.08
CA LYS A 167 2.16 17.23 5.76
C LYS A 167 1.38 18.53 6.00
N GLU A 168 0.62 18.98 5.03
CA GLU A 168 -0.22 20.18 5.15
C GLU A 168 -1.29 19.99 6.24
N LYS A 169 -1.97 18.83 6.27
CA LYS A 169 -2.92 18.49 7.33
C LYS A 169 -2.26 18.48 8.72
N SER A 170 -1.11 17.82 8.85
CA SER A 170 -0.37 17.77 10.13
C SER A 170 0.08 19.16 10.58
N SER A 171 0.55 20.00 9.66
CA SER A 171 0.95 21.37 9.94
C SER A 171 -0.24 22.23 10.37
N ALA A 172 -1.38 22.12 9.67
CA ALA A 172 -2.60 22.85 10.00
C ALA A 172 -3.12 22.48 11.39
N LEU A 173 -3.15 21.19 11.73
CA LEU A 173 -3.52 20.71 13.07
C LEU A 173 -2.58 21.26 14.16
N THR A 174 -1.28 21.32 13.88
CA THR A 174 -0.29 21.86 14.82
C THR A 174 -0.50 23.36 15.07
N THR A 175 -0.77 24.14 14.01
CA THR A 175 -1.07 25.57 14.13
C THR A 175 -2.38 25.80 14.90
N LEU A 176 -3.42 25.02 14.62
CA LEU A 176 -4.69 25.08 15.35
C LEU A 176 -4.50 24.77 16.84
N ALA A 177 -3.75 23.70 17.16
CA ALA A 177 -3.44 23.35 18.55
C ALA A 177 -2.62 24.46 19.24
N GLY A 178 -1.65 25.07 18.54
CA GLY A 178 -0.89 26.20 19.05
C GLY A 178 -1.76 27.43 19.32
N SER A 179 -2.69 27.75 18.42
CA SER A 179 -3.66 28.83 18.59
C SER A 179 -4.58 28.58 19.79
N ILE A 180 -5.13 27.37 19.92
CA ILE A 180 -5.98 26.99 21.06
C ILE A 180 -5.19 27.09 22.36
N ALA A 181 -3.95 26.59 22.41
CA ALA A 181 -3.11 26.69 23.60
C ALA A 181 -2.81 28.16 23.97
N HIS A 182 -2.58 29.01 22.98
CA HIS A 182 -2.32 30.43 23.18
C HIS A 182 -3.56 31.16 23.68
N GLU A 183 -4.72 30.90 23.08
CA GLU A 183 -5.99 31.51 23.49
C GLU A 183 -6.43 31.01 24.87
N MET A 184 -6.27 29.73 25.19
CA MET A 184 -6.63 29.15 26.48
C MET A 184 -5.78 29.67 27.65
N ARG A 185 -4.54 30.12 27.40
CA ARG A 185 -3.68 30.71 28.43
C ARG A 185 -4.29 31.99 29.03
N ASN A 186 -5.03 32.76 28.24
CA ASN A 186 -5.62 34.02 28.69
C ASN A 186 -6.80 33.83 29.68
N PRO A 187 -7.87 33.06 29.37
CA PRO A 187 -8.94 32.79 30.32
C PRO A 187 -8.46 31.95 31.51
N LEU A 188 -7.53 31.00 31.35
CA LEU A 188 -6.92 30.29 32.49
C LEU A 188 -6.16 31.25 33.41
N GLY A 189 -5.46 32.23 32.84
CA GLY A 189 -4.80 33.30 33.60
C GLY A 189 -5.80 34.15 34.37
N GLN A 190 -6.94 34.51 33.75
CA GLN A 190 -8.03 35.23 34.42
C GLN A 190 -8.65 34.41 35.56
N ILE A 191 -8.93 33.13 35.34
CA ILE A 191 -9.46 32.22 36.37
C ILE A 191 -8.49 32.15 37.56
N LYS A 192 -7.18 32.01 37.29
CA LYS A 192 -6.15 32.03 38.34
C LYS A 192 -6.17 33.34 39.12
N TYR A 193 -6.24 34.48 38.44
CA TYR A 193 -6.27 35.79 39.09
C TYR A 193 -7.53 35.98 39.97
N SER A 194 -8.69 35.51 39.49
CA SER A 194 -9.92 35.51 40.29
C SER A 194 -9.80 34.64 41.54
N LEU A 195 -9.17 33.46 41.44
CA LEU A 195 -8.91 32.58 42.58
C LEU A 195 -7.96 33.21 43.61
N ASP A 196 -6.83 33.78 43.16
CA ASP A 196 -5.85 34.45 44.04
C ASP A 196 -6.49 35.63 44.80
N SER A 197 -7.36 36.40 44.12
CA SER A 197 -8.09 37.52 44.74
C SER A 197 -9.07 37.04 45.82
N ILE A 198 -9.81 35.96 45.57
CA ILE A 198 -10.70 35.35 46.57
C ILE A 198 -9.89 34.86 47.78
N GLU A 199 -8.75 34.20 47.57
CA GLU A 199 -7.87 33.75 48.65
C GLU A 199 -7.37 34.92 49.52
N HIS A 200 -6.95 36.03 48.91
CA HIS A 200 -6.52 37.23 49.65
C HIS A 200 -7.66 37.94 50.39
N THR A 201 -8.90 37.78 49.93
CA THR A 201 -10.07 38.37 50.59
C THR A 201 -10.58 37.50 51.73
N LEU A 202 -10.24 36.21 51.74
CA LEU A 202 -10.59 35.30 52.83
C LEU A 202 -9.63 35.52 54.02
N PRO A 203 -10.14 35.78 55.24
CA PRO A 203 -9.31 35.94 56.42
C PRO A 203 -8.57 34.63 56.72
N SER A 204 -7.27 34.72 57.03
CA SER A 204 -6.45 33.55 57.34
C SER A 204 -7.10 32.71 58.45
N PRO A 205 -7.24 31.37 58.32
CA PRO A 205 -7.85 30.51 59.33
C PRO A 205 -7.12 30.41 60.69
N ARG A 206 -6.22 31.33 61.05
CA ARG A 206 -5.64 31.41 62.39
C ARG A 206 -5.86 32.78 63.02
N SER A 207 -6.40 32.72 64.24
CA SER A 207 -6.52 33.79 65.23
C SER A 207 -7.81 34.62 65.21
N ARG A 208 -8.97 33.95 65.21
CA ARG A 208 -10.16 34.49 65.90
C ARG A 208 -10.87 33.41 66.72
N GLY A 209 -10.19 33.01 67.79
CA GLY A 209 -10.78 32.34 68.94
C GLY A 209 -9.84 32.55 70.11
N GLY A 210 -10.16 33.29 71.16
CA GLY A 210 -11.28 34.19 71.40
C GLY A 210 -10.83 35.11 72.54
N ASP A 211 -11.19 36.39 72.48
CA ASP A 211 -11.11 37.26 73.65
C ASP A 211 -12.24 36.85 74.60
N GLN A 212 -11.92 36.30 75.76
CA GLN A 212 -12.82 36.38 76.91
C GLN A 212 -12.04 36.39 78.23
N PRO A 213 -11.82 37.57 78.86
CA PRO A 213 -11.28 37.63 80.20
C PRO A 213 -12.37 37.22 81.19
N LEU A 214 -12.13 36.15 81.94
CA LEU A 214 -12.94 35.76 83.09
C LEU A 214 -12.64 36.72 84.24
N SER A 215 -13.55 37.66 84.48
CA SER A 215 -13.66 38.37 85.76
C SER A 215 -14.23 37.44 86.82
N ALA A 216 -13.58 37.36 87.97
CA ALA A 216 -14.11 36.69 89.17
C ALA A 216 -14.10 37.68 90.35
N PRO A 217 -15.11 37.63 91.25
CA PRO A 217 -15.16 38.43 92.49
C PRO A 217 -14.20 37.91 93.57
#